data_AF-A0A2I5T534-F1
#
_entry.id   AF-A0A2I5T534-F1
#
_cell.length_a   1.000
_cell.length_b   1.000
_cell.length_c   1.000
_cell.angle_alpha   90.00
_cell.angle_beta   90.00
_cell.angle_gamma   90.00
#
_symmetry.space_group_name_H-M   'P 1'
#
loop_
_entity.id
_entity.type
_entity.pdbx_description
1 polymer ?
#
loop_
_entity_poly.entity_id
_entity_poly.type
_entity_poly.pdbx_seq_one_letter_code
_entity_poly.pdbx_strand_id
1 'polypeptide(L)'
;MTVSDTRRILGAFIRAHRERLSPPDKAGRRRTPGWRREELADAAGLGVTWITWLEQGRHVDASVPALSRLADALQLNAAERASLFDLAGKRDRQSEPETAEALSDALLHLPSMLSAPAYLLDHVWTARAWNPAAAELFIGWLDETAETRNLLRYVFLVPTAQSLIVDWQERTRRLVAEFRADFNRRPGDTQMQALVDDLLGQSQRFAEHWQNQDVLYREGGERSFCHPEQGILHFQQTTLLVAAQQTIKLVCLAQV
;
A
#
# COMPACT_ATOMS: atom_id res chain seq x y z
N MET A 1 -5.91 -12.48 -19.41
CA MET A 1 -4.97 -11.76 -20.30
C MET A 1 -3.63 -12.49 -20.23
N THR A 2 -3.03 -12.89 -21.36
CA THR A 2 -1.77 -13.67 -21.32
C THR A 2 -0.56 -12.76 -21.10
N VAL A 3 0.57 -13.29 -20.63
CA VAL A 3 1.84 -12.54 -20.49
C VAL A 3 2.31 -11.94 -21.82
N SER A 4 1.91 -12.55 -22.95
CA SER A 4 2.17 -12.00 -24.28
C SER A 4 1.29 -10.78 -24.59
N ASP A 5 0.04 -10.78 -24.12
CA ASP A 5 -0.87 -9.64 -24.29
C ASP A 5 -0.40 -8.43 -23.49
N THR A 6 0.04 -8.63 -22.23
CA THR A 6 0.54 -7.54 -21.38
C THR A 6 1.75 -6.85 -21.98
N ARG A 7 2.70 -7.62 -22.55
CA ARG A 7 3.89 -7.05 -23.22
C ARG A 7 3.53 -6.22 -24.45
N ARG A 8 2.53 -6.65 -25.22
CA ARG A 8 2.03 -5.89 -26.38
C ARG A 8 1.34 -4.59 -25.93
N ILE A 9 0.58 -4.63 -24.84
CA ILE A 9 -0.05 -3.44 -24.26
C ILE A 9 1.02 -2.46 -23.74
N LEU A 10 2.05 -2.95 -23.04
CA LEU A 10 3.20 -2.14 -22.61
C LEU A 10 3.89 -1.45 -23.80
N GLY A 11 4.18 -2.20 -24.87
CA GLY A 11 4.79 -1.65 -26.06
C GLY A 11 3.94 -0.59 -26.76
N ALA A 12 2.62 -0.82 -26.84
CA ALA A 12 1.67 0.14 -27.38
C ALA A 12 1.56 1.41 -26.51
N PHE A 13 1.58 1.26 -25.18
CA PHE A 13 1.58 2.37 -24.23
C PHE A 13 2.80 3.28 -24.46
N ILE A 14 4.01 2.71 -24.45
CA ILE A 14 5.26 3.45 -24.65
C ILE A 14 5.25 4.18 -25.99
N ARG A 15 4.84 3.48 -27.06
CA ARG A 15 4.72 4.08 -28.39
C ARG A 15 3.78 5.27 -28.40
N ALA A 16 2.60 5.13 -27.79
CA ALA A 16 1.59 6.18 -27.76
C ALA A 16 2.06 7.42 -26.98
N HIS A 17 2.82 7.26 -25.89
CA HIS A 17 3.40 8.39 -25.14
C HIS A 17 4.56 9.04 -25.90
N ARG A 18 5.45 8.24 -26.51
CA ARG A 18 6.55 8.76 -27.34
C ARG A 18 6.05 9.61 -28.50
N GLU A 19 5.01 9.13 -29.21
CA GLU A 19 4.46 9.82 -30.38
C GLU A 19 3.69 11.11 -30.02
N ARG A 20 3.35 11.32 -28.74
CA ARG A 20 2.73 12.56 -28.23
C ARG A 20 3.73 13.67 -27.90
N LEU A 21 5.00 13.33 -27.66
CA LEU A 21 6.02 14.31 -27.29
C LEU A 21 6.36 15.25 -28.45
N SER A 22 6.56 16.53 -28.14
CA SER A 22 6.95 17.52 -29.13
C SER A 22 8.40 17.27 -29.58
N PRO A 23 8.67 17.14 -30.89
CA PRO A 23 10.01 16.86 -31.38
C PRO A 23 10.97 18.01 -31.03
N PRO A 24 12.21 17.71 -30.62
CA PRO A 24 13.19 18.74 -30.25
C PRO A 24 13.56 19.63 -31.46
N ASP A 25 13.60 19.05 -32.66
CA ASP A 25 13.85 19.77 -33.92
C ASP A 25 12.68 19.70 -34.90
N LYS A 26 12.21 20.87 -35.35
CA LYS A 26 11.14 21.03 -36.36
C LYS A 26 11.62 20.89 -37.81
N ALA A 27 12.92 20.66 -38.06
CA ALA A 27 13.49 20.61 -39.41
C ALA A 27 13.39 19.22 -40.05
N GLY A 28 12.78 19.14 -41.25
CA GLY A 28 12.79 17.97 -42.13
C GLY A 28 11.49 17.14 -42.18
N ARG A 29 11.29 16.41 -43.29
CA ARG A 29 10.11 15.56 -43.54
C ARG A 29 10.13 14.33 -42.61
N ARG A 30 9.44 14.40 -41.48
CA ARG A 30 9.32 13.29 -40.50
C ARG A 30 8.22 12.30 -40.91
N ARG A 31 8.49 11.00 -40.77
CA ARG A 31 7.53 9.90 -41.02
C ARG A 31 6.73 9.47 -39.79
N THR A 32 7.16 9.88 -38.59
CA THR A 32 6.55 9.50 -37.31
C THR A 32 6.07 10.76 -36.59
N PRO A 33 4.83 10.79 -36.05
CA PRO A 33 4.40 11.86 -35.15
C PRO A 33 5.25 11.83 -33.87
N GLY A 34 5.66 13.01 -33.39
CA GLY A 34 6.42 13.16 -32.15
C GLY A 34 7.87 12.65 -32.17
N TRP A 35 8.33 12.11 -31.04
CA TRP A 35 9.70 11.62 -30.86
C TRP A 35 9.96 10.32 -31.63
N ARG A 36 11.16 10.16 -32.19
CA ARG A 36 11.67 8.91 -32.75
C ARG A 36 12.18 7.99 -31.64
N ARG A 37 12.43 6.72 -31.97
CA ARG A 37 12.98 5.76 -30.99
C ARG A 37 14.37 6.16 -30.54
N GLU A 38 15.16 6.73 -31.45
CA GLU A 38 16.49 7.26 -31.20
C GLU A 38 16.42 8.42 -30.20
N GLU A 39 15.51 9.37 -30.42
CA GLU A 39 15.32 10.53 -29.53
C GLU A 39 14.91 10.08 -28.10
N LEU A 40 14.01 9.09 -27.98
CA LEU A 40 13.64 8.53 -26.68
C LEU A 40 14.78 7.74 -26.02
N ALA A 41 15.50 6.95 -26.80
CA ALA A 41 16.62 6.15 -26.33
C ALA A 41 17.73 7.04 -25.77
N ASP A 42 18.08 8.11 -26.48
CA ASP A 42 19.07 9.10 -26.07
C ASP A 42 18.63 9.80 -24.77
N ALA A 43 17.38 10.28 -24.71
CA ALA A 43 16.83 10.94 -23.52
C ALA A 43 16.80 10.05 -22.27
N ALA A 44 16.51 8.75 -22.44
CA ALA A 44 16.47 7.79 -21.33
C ALA A 44 17.85 7.18 -21.01
N GLY A 45 18.87 7.41 -21.83
CA GLY A 45 20.16 6.72 -21.76
C GLY A 45 20.03 5.20 -21.95
N LEU A 46 19.15 4.78 -22.85
CA LEU A 46 18.83 3.38 -23.16
C LEU A 46 19.21 3.05 -24.61
N GLY A 47 19.32 1.78 -24.96
CA GLY A 47 19.61 1.37 -26.34
C GLY A 47 18.39 1.48 -27.27
N VAL A 48 18.57 2.01 -28.48
CA VAL A 48 17.49 2.09 -29.51
C VAL A 48 16.87 0.72 -29.80
N THR A 49 17.70 -0.33 -29.89
CA THR A 49 17.25 -1.71 -30.09
C THR A 49 16.39 -2.20 -28.93
N TRP A 50 16.72 -1.81 -27.70
CA TRP A 50 15.96 -2.17 -26.50
C TRP A 50 14.57 -1.52 -26.52
N ILE A 51 14.48 -0.22 -26.84
CA ILE A 51 13.19 0.48 -27.03
C ILE A 51 12.36 -0.16 -28.14
N THR A 52 13.01 -0.54 -29.25
CA THR A 52 12.34 -1.19 -30.38
C THR A 52 11.73 -2.53 -29.99
N TRP A 53 12.47 -3.36 -29.25
CA TRP A 53 11.97 -4.67 -28.79
C TRP A 53 10.84 -4.52 -27.78
N LEU A 54 10.93 -3.52 -26.89
CA LEU A 54 9.90 -3.22 -25.92
C LEU A 54 8.59 -2.79 -26.60
N GLU A 55 8.65 -1.88 -27.59
CA GLU A 55 7.49 -1.48 -28.39
C GLU A 55 6.88 -2.62 -29.22
N GLN A 56 7.69 -3.60 -29.62
CA GLN A 56 7.22 -4.78 -30.35
C GLN A 56 6.63 -5.87 -29.43
N GLY A 57 6.61 -5.66 -28.11
CA GLY A 57 6.15 -6.66 -27.14
C GLY A 57 7.05 -7.89 -27.03
N ARG A 58 8.32 -7.80 -27.46
CA ARG A 58 9.29 -8.88 -27.28
C ARG A 58 9.63 -9.04 -25.79
N HIS A 59 10.15 -10.21 -25.43
CA HIS A 59 10.67 -10.42 -24.08
C HIS A 59 11.96 -9.62 -23.90
N VAL A 60 11.92 -8.64 -23.00
CA VAL A 60 13.06 -7.80 -22.63
C VAL A 60 13.02 -7.64 -21.12
N ASP A 61 14.15 -7.82 -20.44
CA ASP A 61 14.20 -7.56 -19.00
C ASP A 61 14.22 -6.04 -18.77
N ALA A 62 13.07 -5.52 -18.35
CA ALA A 62 12.89 -4.12 -18.01
C ALA A 62 13.11 -3.93 -16.51
N SER A 63 14.34 -3.62 -16.14
CA SER A 63 14.70 -3.33 -14.75
C SER A 63 13.99 -2.06 -14.25
N VAL A 64 13.75 -1.98 -12.94
CA VAL A 64 13.12 -0.80 -12.30
C VAL A 64 13.85 0.50 -12.66
N PRO A 65 15.20 0.58 -12.63
CA PRO A 65 15.91 1.79 -13.05
C PRO A 65 15.77 2.12 -14.54
N ALA A 66 15.60 1.11 -15.41
CA ALA A 66 15.35 1.36 -16.84
C ALA A 66 13.94 1.92 -17.07
N LEU A 67 12.92 1.36 -16.40
CA LEU A 67 11.55 1.87 -16.45
C LEU A 67 11.42 3.28 -15.87
N SER A 68 12.14 3.58 -14.79
CA SER A 68 12.18 4.92 -14.21
C SER A 68 12.69 5.96 -15.21
N ARG A 69 13.87 5.72 -15.79
CA ARG A 69 14.45 6.62 -16.81
C ARG A 69 13.56 6.76 -18.03
N LEU A 70 12.86 5.68 -18.40
CA LEU A 70 11.89 5.71 -19.49
C LEU A 70 10.67 6.58 -19.16
N ALA A 71 10.13 6.47 -17.94
CA ALA A 71 9.02 7.31 -17.48
C ALA A 71 9.41 8.80 -17.45
N ASP A 72 10.62 9.09 -16.96
CA ASP A 72 11.16 10.45 -16.90
C ASP A 72 11.35 11.04 -18.32
N ALA A 73 11.96 10.28 -19.23
CA ALA A 73 12.15 10.68 -20.62
C ALA A 73 10.82 10.84 -21.38
N LEU A 74 9.82 10.01 -21.06
CA LEU A 74 8.47 10.12 -21.61
C LEU A 74 7.63 11.24 -20.98
N GLN A 75 8.16 11.94 -19.97
CA GLN A 75 7.47 12.99 -19.21
C GLN A 75 6.11 12.51 -18.67
N LEU A 76 6.07 11.25 -18.20
CA LEU A 76 4.83 10.66 -17.69
C LEU A 76 4.40 11.35 -16.40
N ASN A 77 3.11 11.63 -16.27
CA ASN A 77 2.54 12.01 -14.98
C ASN A 77 2.50 10.81 -14.02
N ALA A 78 2.14 11.03 -12.76
CA ALA A 78 2.12 9.99 -11.72
C ALA A 78 1.25 8.77 -12.10
N ALA A 79 0.06 8.98 -12.69
CA ALA A 79 -0.85 7.90 -13.06
C ALA A 79 -0.33 7.11 -14.28
N GLU A 80 0.25 7.80 -15.25
CA GLU A 80 0.87 7.19 -16.43
C GLU A 80 2.12 6.39 -16.05
N ARG A 81 2.93 6.92 -15.12
CA ARG A 81 4.08 6.23 -14.55
C ARG A 81 3.66 4.97 -13.81
N ALA A 82 2.66 5.04 -12.93
CA ALA A 82 2.10 3.85 -12.27
C ALA A 82 1.66 2.79 -13.30
N SER A 83 0.95 3.22 -14.35
CA SER A 83 0.50 2.32 -15.44
C SER A 83 1.66 1.66 -16.17
N LEU A 84 2.77 2.38 -16.42
CA LEU A 84 3.98 1.82 -17.04
C LEU A 84 4.54 0.65 -16.21
N PHE A 85 4.65 0.85 -14.89
CA PHE A 85 5.20 -0.15 -13.98
C PHE A 85 4.27 -1.36 -13.79
N ASP A 86 2.95 -1.12 -13.69
CA ASP A 86 1.94 -2.19 -13.64
C ASP A 86 1.97 -3.06 -14.89
N LEU A 87 2.03 -2.45 -16.08
CA LEU A 87 2.15 -3.17 -17.35
C LEU A 87 3.47 -3.92 -17.49
N ALA A 88 4.54 -3.45 -16.85
CA ALA A 88 5.82 -4.15 -16.80
C ALA A 88 5.88 -5.24 -15.71
N GLY A 89 4.87 -5.34 -14.85
CA GLY A 89 4.87 -6.24 -13.69
C GLY A 89 5.98 -5.90 -12.69
N LYS A 90 6.37 -4.63 -12.59
CA LYS A 90 7.40 -4.12 -11.68
C LYS A 90 6.77 -3.12 -10.71
N ARG A 91 7.42 -2.91 -9.56
CA ARG A 91 7.04 -1.85 -8.63
C ARG A 91 7.94 -0.65 -8.83
N ASP A 92 7.33 0.53 -8.87
CA ASP A 92 8.06 1.77 -8.85
C ASP A 92 8.34 2.21 -7.42
N ARG A 93 9.61 2.32 -7.04
CA ARG A 93 10.00 2.81 -5.71
C ARG A 93 9.87 4.33 -5.58
N GLN A 94 9.83 5.06 -6.72
CA GLN A 94 9.73 6.53 -6.71
C GLN A 94 8.29 7.04 -6.73
N SER A 95 7.32 6.21 -7.09
CA SER A 95 5.89 6.54 -6.98
C SER A 95 5.32 6.27 -5.58
N GLU A 96 6.13 5.76 -4.65
CA GLU A 96 5.77 5.80 -3.24
C GLU A 96 5.90 7.26 -2.81
N PRO A 97 4.82 7.96 -2.44
CA PRO A 97 4.94 9.33 -1.98
C PRO A 97 5.85 9.34 -0.75
N GLU A 98 7.08 9.82 -0.91
CA GLU A 98 8.04 10.16 0.16
C GLU A 98 7.57 11.41 0.91
N THR A 99 6.30 11.47 1.31
CA THR A 99 5.87 12.33 2.40
C THR A 99 4.53 11.81 2.88
N ALA A 100 4.37 11.79 4.20
CA ALA A 100 3.04 11.82 4.80
C ALA A 100 2.35 13.12 4.34
N GLU A 101 1.76 13.14 3.14
CA GLU A 101 0.70 14.09 2.86
C GLU A 101 -0.29 13.93 4.00
N ALA A 102 -0.47 14.99 4.77
CA ALA A 102 -1.41 15.01 5.87
C ALA A 102 -2.74 14.45 5.35
N LEU A 103 -3.29 13.47 6.07
CA LEU A 103 -4.59 12.90 5.71
C LEU A 103 -5.59 14.04 5.54
N SER A 104 -6.19 14.14 4.36
CA SER A 104 -7.19 15.18 4.12
C SER A 104 -8.31 15.09 5.15
N ASP A 105 -8.89 16.23 5.55
CA ASP A 105 -10.00 16.27 6.50
C ASP A 105 -11.16 15.36 6.06
N ALA A 106 -11.41 15.28 4.75
CA ALA A 106 -12.41 14.38 4.18
C ALA A 106 -12.16 12.90 4.53
N LEU A 107 -10.90 12.44 4.50
CA LEU A 107 -10.54 11.09 4.93
C LEU A 107 -10.74 10.95 6.45
N LEU A 108 -10.24 11.89 7.24
CA LEU A 108 -10.36 11.85 8.71
C LEU A 108 -11.82 11.81 9.19
N HIS A 109 -12.76 12.39 8.43
CA HIS A 109 -14.18 12.33 8.74
C HIS A 109 -14.91 11.04 8.32
N LEU A 110 -14.29 10.17 7.50
CA LEU A 110 -14.96 8.96 6.99
C LEU A 110 -15.52 8.03 8.08
N PRO A 111 -14.79 7.71 9.17
CA PRO A 111 -15.34 6.84 10.21
C PRO A 111 -16.65 7.36 10.80
N SER A 112 -16.79 8.68 10.97
CA SER A 112 -17.97 9.32 11.55
C SER A 112 -19.23 9.21 10.68
N MET A 113 -19.09 8.83 9.40
CA MET A 113 -20.23 8.59 8.51
C MET A 113 -20.85 7.20 8.70
N LEU A 114 -20.18 6.30 9.43
CA LEU A 114 -20.62 4.92 9.65
C LEU A 114 -21.28 4.79 11.02
N SER A 115 -22.41 4.08 11.07
CA SER A 115 -23.10 3.76 12.32
C SER A 115 -22.39 2.65 13.11
N ALA A 116 -21.80 1.68 12.40
CA ALA A 116 -21.06 0.58 13.00
C ALA A 116 -19.64 1.00 13.40
N PRO A 117 -18.97 0.33 14.36
CA PRO A 117 -17.60 0.66 14.75
C PRO A 117 -16.65 0.74 13.55
N ALA A 118 -16.02 1.90 13.39
CA ALA A 118 -15.11 2.16 12.28
C ALA A 118 -13.91 3.02 12.68
N TYR A 119 -12.77 2.74 12.07
CA TYR A 119 -11.53 3.48 12.32
C TYR A 119 -10.58 3.44 11.11
N LEU A 120 -9.77 4.49 10.97
CA LEU A 120 -8.72 4.63 9.97
C LEU A 120 -7.36 4.29 10.55
N LEU A 121 -6.61 3.44 9.86
CA LEU A 121 -5.21 3.12 10.15
C LEU A 121 -4.30 3.71 9.09
N ASP A 122 -3.17 4.26 9.51
CA ASP A 122 -2.08 4.59 8.61
C ASP A 122 -1.18 3.39 8.27
N HIS A 123 -0.09 3.66 7.55
CA HIS A 123 0.84 2.65 7.06
C HIS A 123 1.54 1.84 8.16
N VAL A 124 1.76 2.44 9.34
CA VAL A 124 2.31 1.78 10.55
C VAL A 124 1.22 1.24 11.47
N TRP A 125 -0.04 1.26 11.02
CA TRP A 125 -1.22 0.81 11.76
C TRP A 125 -1.52 1.64 13.02
N THR A 126 -1.20 2.93 12.99
CA THR A 126 -1.67 3.89 13.98
C THR A 126 -3.06 4.37 13.60
N ALA A 127 -3.99 4.36 14.56
CA ALA A 127 -5.32 4.89 14.36
C ALA A 127 -5.27 6.41 14.21
N ARG A 128 -5.79 6.93 13.09
CA ARG A 128 -5.75 8.35 12.74
C ARG A 128 -7.10 9.05 12.88
N ALA A 129 -8.18 8.28 12.79
CA ALA A 129 -9.54 8.71 13.07
C ALA A 129 -10.40 7.49 13.41
N TRP A 130 -11.47 7.68 14.17
CA TRP A 130 -12.40 6.64 14.57
C TRP A 130 -13.74 7.27 14.96
N ASN A 131 -14.81 6.48 14.95
CA ASN A 131 -16.13 6.94 15.40
C ASN A 131 -16.40 6.58 16.87
N PRO A 132 -17.44 7.16 17.51
CA PRO A 132 -17.77 6.87 18.90
C PRO A 132 -18.04 5.37 19.16
N ALA A 133 -18.70 4.67 18.23
CA ALA A 133 -18.94 3.23 18.36
C ALA A 133 -17.64 2.40 18.42
N ALA A 134 -16.59 2.82 17.70
CA ALA A 134 -15.26 2.20 17.83
C ALA A 134 -14.57 2.55 19.15
N ALA A 135 -14.74 3.77 19.67
CA ALA A 135 -14.21 4.14 20.97
C ALA A 135 -14.87 3.34 22.11
N GLU A 136 -16.19 3.13 22.03
CA GLU A 136 -16.95 2.30 22.99
C GLU A 136 -16.50 0.84 22.94
N LEU A 137 -16.32 0.27 21.75
CA LEU A 137 -15.88 -1.12 21.61
C LEU A 137 -14.42 -1.35 22.03
N PHE A 138 -13.50 -0.45 21.66
CA PHE A 138 -12.06 -0.62 21.81
C PHE A 138 -11.47 0.14 23.01
N ILE A 139 -11.88 -0.29 24.20
CA ILE A 139 -11.46 0.26 25.49
C ILE A 139 -9.94 0.10 25.69
N GLY A 140 -9.28 1.18 26.10
CA GLY A 140 -7.84 1.29 26.24
C GLY A 140 -7.07 1.50 24.92
N TRP A 141 -7.76 1.59 23.78
CA TRP A 141 -7.13 1.87 22.48
C TRP A 141 -7.68 3.12 21.78
N LEU A 142 -9.01 3.24 21.67
CA LEU A 142 -9.68 4.32 20.94
C LEU A 142 -10.47 5.28 21.87
N ASP A 143 -10.34 5.11 23.18
CA ASP A 143 -10.95 5.97 24.20
C ASP A 143 -9.94 6.96 24.81
N GLU A 144 -10.34 7.73 25.82
CA GLU A 144 -9.49 8.72 26.47
C GLU A 144 -8.35 8.11 27.31
N THR A 145 -8.42 6.82 27.63
CA THR A 145 -7.45 6.12 28.49
C THR A 145 -6.25 5.58 27.72
N ALA A 146 -6.29 5.63 26.39
CA ALA A 146 -5.29 4.99 25.56
C ALA A 146 -3.90 5.66 25.65
N GLU A 147 -2.90 4.90 26.10
CA GLU A 147 -1.48 5.30 26.09
C GLU A 147 -0.90 5.32 24.67
N THR A 148 -1.51 4.56 23.76
CA THR A 148 -1.08 4.47 22.37
C THR A 148 -2.28 4.28 21.45
N ARG A 149 -2.20 4.90 20.27
CA ARG A 149 -3.16 4.68 19.18
C ARG A 149 -2.67 3.66 18.17
N ASN A 150 -1.47 3.09 18.35
CA ASN A 150 -0.95 2.06 17.47
C ASN A 150 -1.56 0.70 17.78
N LEU A 151 -2.17 0.06 16.78
CA LEU A 151 -2.88 -1.21 16.94
C LEU A 151 -1.97 -2.32 17.48
N LEU A 152 -0.73 -2.42 16.98
CA LEU A 152 0.19 -3.46 17.44
C LEU A 152 0.64 -3.21 18.87
N ARG A 153 0.99 -1.96 19.22
CA ARG A 153 1.33 -1.62 20.61
C ARG A 153 0.17 -1.91 21.56
N TYR A 154 -1.05 -1.54 21.19
CA TYR A 154 -2.23 -1.88 21.98
C TYR A 154 -2.35 -3.40 22.19
N VAL A 155 -2.35 -4.19 21.12
CA VAL A 155 -2.59 -5.64 21.21
C VAL A 155 -1.50 -6.38 21.98
N PHE A 156 -0.23 -5.94 21.85
CA PHE A 156 0.91 -6.66 22.42
C PHE A 156 1.40 -6.13 23.76
N LEU A 157 1.14 -4.86 24.10
CA LEU A 157 1.70 -4.21 25.28
C LEU A 157 0.63 -3.81 26.32
N VAL A 158 -0.63 -3.62 25.90
CA VAL A 158 -1.69 -3.16 26.81
C VAL A 158 -2.50 -4.37 27.33
N PRO A 159 -2.57 -4.61 28.66
CA PRO A 159 -3.26 -5.77 29.21
C PRO A 159 -4.75 -5.85 28.88
N THR A 160 -5.43 -4.72 28.75
CA THR A 160 -6.87 -4.67 28.42
C THR A 160 -7.18 -5.31 27.06
N ALA A 161 -6.22 -5.29 26.13
CA ALA A 161 -6.38 -5.94 24.83
C ALA A 161 -6.51 -7.47 24.95
N GLN A 162 -5.84 -8.09 25.93
CA GLN A 162 -5.89 -9.54 26.14
C GLN A 162 -7.27 -9.99 26.64
N SER A 163 -7.91 -9.16 27.48
CA SER A 163 -9.26 -9.44 27.99
C SER A 163 -10.34 -9.13 26.97
N LEU A 164 -10.14 -8.09 26.14
CA LEU A 164 -11.11 -7.67 25.13
C LEU A 164 -11.15 -8.60 23.92
N ILE A 165 -10.01 -9.10 23.45
CA ILE A 165 -9.92 -9.86 22.19
C ILE A 165 -10.18 -11.34 22.46
N VAL A 166 -11.25 -11.89 21.90
CA VAL A 166 -11.49 -13.34 21.93
C VAL A 166 -10.43 -14.04 21.08
N ASP A 167 -9.95 -15.19 21.56
CA ASP A 167 -8.84 -15.94 20.96
C ASP A 167 -7.60 -15.06 20.71
N TRP A 168 -7.28 -14.17 21.66
CA TRP A 168 -6.15 -13.25 21.58
C TRP A 168 -4.88 -13.93 21.10
N GLN A 169 -4.66 -15.18 21.51
CA GLN A 169 -3.49 -15.95 21.11
C GLN A 169 -3.37 -16.20 19.61
N GLU A 170 -4.46 -16.56 18.93
CA GLU A 170 -4.49 -16.72 17.47
C GLU A 170 -4.51 -15.36 16.78
N ARG A 171 -5.17 -14.37 17.39
CA ARG A 171 -5.25 -13.02 16.85
C ARG A 171 -3.87 -12.36 16.74
N THR A 172 -3.01 -12.49 17.74
CA THR A 172 -1.65 -11.93 17.71
C THR A 172 -0.83 -12.50 16.56
N ARG A 173 -0.90 -13.81 16.33
CA ARG A 173 -0.20 -14.49 15.24
C ARG A 173 -0.65 -13.94 13.88
N ARG A 174 -1.97 -13.84 13.68
CA ARG A 174 -2.55 -13.28 12.44
C ARG A 174 -2.15 -11.83 12.21
N LEU A 175 -2.21 -10.98 13.25
CA LEU A 175 -1.85 -9.57 13.13
C LEU A 175 -0.39 -9.38 12.71
N VAL A 176 0.54 -10.19 13.25
CA VAL A 176 1.95 -10.16 12.86
C VAL A 176 2.13 -10.57 11.39
N ALA A 177 1.45 -11.63 10.95
CA ALA A 177 1.53 -12.09 9.57
C ALA A 177 0.93 -11.06 8.58
N GLU A 178 -0.18 -10.41 8.95
CA GLU A 178 -0.80 -9.33 8.20
C GLU A 178 0.10 -8.08 8.14
N PHE A 179 0.72 -7.69 9.26
CA PHE A 179 1.62 -6.54 9.30
C PHE A 179 2.90 -6.80 8.50
N ARG A 180 3.44 -8.02 8.53
CA ARG A 180 4.61 -8.41 7.72
C ARG A 180 4.35 -8.24 6.23
N ALA A 181 3.14 -8.55 5.76
CA ALA A 181 2.77 -8.32 4.36
C ALA A 181 2.86 -6.83 3.97
N ASP A 182 2.53 -5.92 4.88
CA ASP A 182 2.68 -4.48 4.68
C ASP A 182 4.14 -4.02 4.78
N PHE A 183 4.88 -4.56 5.75
CA PHE A 183 6.30 -4.29 5.96
C PHE A 183 7.14 -4.68 4.73
N ASN A 184 6.94 -5.90 4.21
CA ASN A 184 7.65 -6.40 3.03
C ASN A 184 7.33 -5.62 1.75
N ARG A 185 6.21 -4.89 1.73
CA ARG A 185 5.85 -4.02 0.60
C ARG A 185 6.63 -2.70 0.59
N ARG A 186 7.22 -2.30 1.72
CA ARG A 186 7.94 -1.01 1.90
C ARG A 186 9.35 -1.21 2.47
N PRO A 187 10.28 -1.81 1.70
CA PRO A 187 11.65 -1.98 2.15
C PRO A 187 12.31 -0.61 2.34
N GLY A 188 12.83 -0.35 3.54
CA GLY A 188 13.51 0.91 3.88
C GLY A 188 12.66 1.93 4.64
N ASP A 189 11.40 1.59 4.95
CA ASP A 189 10.55 2.42 5.82
C ASP A 189 11.07 2.43 7.26
N THR A 190 11.66 3.54 7.66
CA THR A 190 12.30 3.71 8.98
C THR A 190 11.28 3.73 10.12
N GLN A 191 10.04 4.16 9.88
CA GLN A 191 8.99 4.17 10.91
C GLN A 191 8.47 2.76 11.17
N MET A 192 8.24 1.98 10.11
CA MET A 192 7.87 0.58 10.24
C MET A 192 9.00 -0.23 10.90
N GLN A 193 10.26 0.00 10.53
CA GLN A 193 11.41 -0.65 11.18
C GLN A 193 11.49 -0.32 12.67
N ALA A 194 11.39 0.96 13.03
CA ALA A 194 11.42 1.38 14.44
C ALA A 194 10.28 0.75 15.27
N LEU A 195 9.07 0.62 14.69
CA LEU A 195 7.97 -0.08 15.36
C LEU A 195 8.27 -1.57 15.58
N VAL A 196 8.85 -2.25 14.59
CA VAL A 196 9.25 -3.65 14.73
C VAL A 196 10.29 -3.81 15.83
N ASP A 197 11.35 -3.00 15.81
CA ASP A 197 12.45 -3.08 16.78
C ASP A 197 11.95 -2.84 18.22
N ASP A 198 11.06 -1.85 18.38
CA ASP A 198 10.39 -1.54 19.64
C ASP A 198 9.56 -2.73 20.17
N LEU A 199 8.73 -3.33 19.32
CA LEU A 199 7.89 -4.47 19.71
C LEU A 199 8.70 -5.74 19.96
N LEU A 200 9.81 -5.96 19.24
CA LEU A 200 10.74 -7.05 19.50
C LEU A 200 11.39 -6.93 20.88
N GLY A 201 11.71 -5.72 21.31
CA GLY A 201 12.30 -5.47 22.64
C GLY A 201 11.29 -5.57 23.79
N GLN A 202 10.01 -5.29 23.54
CA GLN A 202 9.00 -5.19 24.60
C GLN A 202 8.03 -6.38 24.69
N SER A 203 7.91 -7.21 23.65
CA SER A 203 6.97 -8.33 23.62
C SER A 203 7.60 -9.62 23.10
N GLN A 204 7.86 -10.56 24.02
CA GLN A 204 8.35 -11.90 23.67
C GLN A 204 7.42 -12.58 22.65
N ARG A 205 6.11 -12.44 22.81
CA ARG A 205 5.10 -13.03 21.91
C ARG A 205 5.18 -12.43 20.49
N PHE A 206 5.39 -11.12 20.38
CA PHE A 206 5.62 -10.49 19.09
C PHE A 206 6.89 -11.06 18.45
N ALA A 207 7.98 -11.18 19.21
CA ALA A 207 9.24 -11.74 18.73
C ALA A 207 9.10 -13.17 18.22
N GLU A 208 8.39 -14.04 18.93
CA GLU A 208 8.10 -15.42 18.50
C GLU A 208 7.35 -15.44 17.16
N HIS A 209 6.25 -14.70 17.04
CA HIS A 209 5.49 -14.63 15.79
C HIS A 209 6.29 -13.96 14.65
N TRP A 210 7.14 -12.97 14.96
CA TRP A 210 7.97 -12.31 13.97
C TRP A 210 9.11 -13.22 13.47
N GLN A 211 9.57 -14.17 14.27
CA GLN A 211 10.58 -15.15 13.83
C GLN A 211 10.00 -16.21 12.89
N ASN A 212 8.71 -16.54 13.02
CA ASN A 212 8.05 -17.55 12.18
C ASN A 212 7.92 -17.17 10.70
N GLN A 213 8.10 -15.89 10.36
CA GLN A 213 8.04 -15.38 8.97
C GLN A 213 6.70 -15.63 8.24
N ASP A 214 5.62 -15.94 8.97
CA ASP A 214 4.29 -16.10 8.40
C ASP A 214 3.85 -14.81 7.68
N VAL A 215 3.22 -14.95 6.52
CA VAL A 215 2.67 -13.84 5.73
C VAL A 215 1.22 -14.15 5.40
N LEU A 216 0.31 -13.24 5.75
CA LEU A 216 -1.12 -13.35 5.44
C LEU A 216 -1.62 -12.04 4.85
N TYR A 217 -2.57 -12.13 3.93
CA TYR A 217 -3.33 -10.95 3.52
C TYR A 217 -4.36 -10.60 4.60
N ARG A 218 -4.59 -9.29 4.79
CA ARG A 218 -5.61 -8.79 5.71
C ARG A 218 -6.99 -8.89 5.05
N GLU A 219 -7.58 -10.08 5.12
CA GLU A 219 -8.84 -10.42 4.44
C GLU A 219 -10.10 -10.08 5.26
N GLY A 220 -9.94 -9.50 6.45
CA GLY A 220 -11.08 -9.25 7.35
C GLY A 220 -11.64 -10.57 7.90
N GLY A 221 -12.96 -10.68 7.97
CA GLY A 221 -13.67 -11.84 8.49
C GLY A 221 -14.20 -11.65 9.91
N GLU A 222 -14.74 -12.72 10.48
CA GLU A 222 -15.40 -12.69 11.78
C GLU A 222 -14.42 -12.31 12.90
N ARG A 223 -14.87 -11.44 13.81
CA ARG A 223 -14.17 -10.98 15.00
C ARG A 223 -15.11 -11.03 16.17
N SER A 224 -14.59 -11.54 17.28
CA SER A 224 -15.32 -11.57 18.53
C SER A 224 -14.56 -10.75 19.57
N PHE A 225 -15.29 -9.93 20.31
CA PHE A 225 -14.73 -9.08 21.37
C PHE A 225 -15.54 -9.28 22.65
N CYS A 226 -14.86 -9.47 23.78
CA CYS A 226 -15.46 -9.56 25.10
C CYS A 226 -15.57 -8.15 25.70
N HIS A 227 -16.66 -7.46 25.38
CA HIS A 227 -16.95 -6.14 25.93
C HIS A 227 -17.28 -6.24 27.43
N PRO A 228 -16.69 -5.40 28.30
CA PRO A 228 -16.84 -5.53 29.75
C PRO A 228 -18.29 -5.42 30.22
N GLU A 229 -19.13 -4.64 29.55
CA GLU A 229 -20.53 -4.44 29.93
C GLU A 229 -21.52 -5.26 29.09
N GLN A 230 -21.15 -5.64 27.86
CA GLN A 230 -22.07 -6.25 26.89
C GLN A 230 -21.76 -7.73 26.63
N GLY A 231 -20.68 -8.26 27.21
CA GLY A 231 -20.24 -9.63 27.01
C GLY A 231 -19.61 -9.85 25.63
N ILE A 232 -19.75 -11.05 25.09
CA ILE A 232 -19.16 -11.40 23.78
C ILE A 232 -20.00 -10.80 22.66
N LEU A 233 -19.37 -9.97 21.84
CA LEU A 233 -19.93 -9.34 20.64
C LEU A 233 -19.27 -9.91 19.40
N HIS A 234 -20.07 -10.22 18.38
CA HIS A 234 -19.61 -10.77 17.10
C HIS A 234 -19.73 -9.74 15.99
N PHE A 235 -18.69 -9.64 15.15
CA PHE A 235 -18.63 -8.70 14.05
C PHE A 235 -18.01 -9.33 12.81
N GLN A 236 -18.52 -8.95 11.65
CA GLN A 236 -17.83 -9.12 10.38
C GLN A 236 -16.91 -7.91 10.11
N GLN A 237 -15.59 -8.13 10.12
CA GLN A 237 -14.61 -7.10 9.79
C GLN A 237 -14.44 -6.98 8.27
N THR A 238 -14.56 -5.75 7.76
CA THR A 238 -14.21 -5.39 6.39
C THR A 238 -13.09 -4.36 6.40
N THR A 239 -12.12 -4.50 5.48
CA THR A 239 -11.02 -3.54 5.31
C THR A 239 -11.11 -2.93 3.92
N LEU A 240 -11.16 -1.60 3.85
CA LEU A 240 -11.19 -0.81 2.63
C LEU A 240 -9.88 -0.03 2.50
N LEU A 241 -9.29 -0.02 1.30
CA LEU A 241 -8.09 0.77 1.00
C LEU A 241 -8.50 2.07 0.30
N VAL A 242 -7.85 3.18 0.68
CA VAL A 242 -8.04 4.45 -0.01
C VAL A 242 -7.34 4.39 -1.36
N ALA A 243 -8.07 4.56 -2.46
CA ALA A 243 -7.53 4.40 -3.82
C ALA A 243 -6.30 5.27 -4.09
N ALA A 244 -6.34 6.54 -3.64
CA ALA A 244 -5.24 7.49 -3.79
C ALA A 244 -4.07 7.24 -2.80
N GLN A 245 -4.32 6.55 -1.68
CA GLN A 245 -3.33 6.30 -0.63
C GLN A 245 -3.54 4.89 -0.07
N GLN A 246 -3.11 3.87 -0.82
CA GLN A 246 -3.35 2.44 -0.48
C GLN A 246 -2.68 1.99 0.83
N THR A 247 -1.85 2.85 1.41
CA THR A 247 -1.26 2.67 2.73
C THR A 247 -2.29 2.83 3.85
N ILE A 248 -3.31 3.66 3.62
CA ILE A 248 -4.39 3.98 4.54
C ILE A 248 -5.52 2.96 4.43
N LYS A 249 -6.01 2.52 5.59
CA LYS A 249 -7.02 1.46 5.69
C LYS A 249 -8.18 1.93 6.54
N LEU A 250 -9.39 1.92 5.99
CA LEU A 250 -10.62 2.05 6.75
C LEU A 250 -11.06 0.65 7.17
N VAL A 251 -11.20 0.44 8.47
CA VAL A 251 -11.70 -0.82 9.04
C VAL A 251 -13.11 -0.57 9.56
N CYS A 252 -14.03 -1.44 9.18
CA CYS A 252 -15.43 -1.40 9.62
C CYS A 252 -15.81 -2.74 10.24
N LEU A 253 -16.59 -2.72 11.31
CA LEU A 253 -17.07 -3.91 12.01
C LEU A 253 -18.60 -3.94 11.99
N ALA A 254 -19.20 -4.72 11.10
CA ALA A 254 -20.65 -4.89 11.07
C ALA A 254 -21.05 -6.00 12.05
N GLN A 255 -21.96 -5.73 12.98
CA GLN A 255 -22.42 -6.72 13.96
C GLN A 255 -23.16 -7.86 13.25
N VAL A 256 -22.91 -9.11 13.67
CA VAL A 256 -23.53 -10.33 13.13
C VAL A 256 -24.24 -11.15 14.20
#